data_AF-M5F8F8-F1
#
_entry.id   AF-M5F8F8-F1
#
_cell.length_a   1.000
_cell.length_b   1.000
_cell.length_c   1.000
_cell.angle_alpha   90.00
_cell.angle_beta   90.00
_cell.angle_gamma   90.00
#
_symmetry.space_group_name_H-M   'P 1'
#
loop_
_entity.id
_entity.type
_entity.pdbx_description
1 polymer ?
#
loop_
_entity_poly.entity_id
_entity_poly.type
_entity_poly.pdbx_seq_one_letter_code
_entity_poly.pdbx_strand_id
1 'polypeptide(L)'
;MARAAVLAPVLAPWGEDLPWGISASVVLHMMLAAMLALMPVPKRPKRLREEPVSVEILTPEQLQAPGGAKPAPAAPVAPVPSPVAAAPAHEAPSSAVAPPAMIRPTEMLSARTLADPRSRQARAELATFASDERMVQLCNLEAMDQIRKWRADFQPERVVPYGTSEEKISGTSITANGVAFRSRRNWYALKFTCELA
;
A
#
# COMPACT_ATOMS: atom_id res chain seq x y z
N MET A 1 -37.28 -12.38 57.05
CA MET A 1 -36.10 -11.63 57.53
C MET A 1 -34.87 -12.26 56.90
N ALA A 2 -34.21 -11.57 55.97
CA ALA A 2 -32.93 -11.99 55.41
C ALA A 2 -32.06 -10.72 55.30
N ARG A 3 -30.93 -10.72 56.00
CA ARG A 3 -29.96 -9.61 56.02
C ARG A 3 -28.96 -9.83 54.88
N ALA A 4 -28.92 -8.91 53.92
CA ALA A 4 -27.82 -8.80 52.98
C ALA A 4 -26.79 -7.79 53.53
N ALA A 5 -25.56 -8.24 53.73
CA ALA A 5 -24.44 -7.38 54.12
C ALA A 5 -23.81 -6.77 52.86
N VAL A 6 -23.72 -5.43 52.82
CA VAL A 6 -22.98 -4.69 51.80
C VAL A 6 -21.49 -4.80 52.14
N LEU A 7 -20.70 -5.42 51.28
CA LEU A 7 -19.23 -5.35 51.33
C LEU A 7 -18.82 -3.98 50.77
N ALA A 8 -18.20 -3.14 51.61
CA ALA A 8 -17.55 -1.91 51.17
C ALA A 8 -16.31 -2.24 50.34
N PRO A 9 -15.97 -1.44 49.30
CA PRO A 9 -14.71 -1.59 48.60
C PRO A 9 -13.56 -1.08 49.48
N VAL A 10 -12.54 -1.92 49.65
CA VAL A 10 -11.25 -1.55 50.22
C VAL A 10 -10.56 -0.59 49.25
N LEU A 11 -10.55 0.70 49.58
CA LEU A 11 -9.64 1.66 48.96
C LEU A 11 -8.24 1.40 49.52
N ALA A 12 -7.38 0.79 48.70
CA ALA A 12 -5.96 0.73 48.98
C ALA A 12 -5.34 2.13 48.89
N PRO A 13 -4.47 2.56 49.82
CA PRO A 13 -3.72 3.79 49.69
C PRO A 13 -2.63 3.59 48.63
N TRP A 14 -2.77 4.26 47.50
CA TRP A 14 -1.70 4.32 46.51
C TRP A 14 -0.59 5.21 47.09
N GLY A 15 0.57 4.61 47.30
CA GLY A 15 1.73 5.22 47.93
C GLY A 15 2.25 6.46 47.18
N GLU A 16 2.79 7.37 47.96
CA GLU A 16 3.41 8.62 47.55
C GLU A 16 4.77 8.41 46.85
N ASP A 17 4.79 7.84 45.64
CA ASP A 17 6.00 7.72 44.81
C ASP A 17 6.00 8.66 43.58
N LEU A 18 5.06 9.60 43.52
CA LEU A 18 4.84 10.44 42.33
C LEU A 18 5.88 11.56 42.02
N PRO A 19 6.81 11.99 42.90
CA PRO A 19 7.84 12.96 42.50
C PRO A 19 9.06 12.33 41.80
N TRP A 20 9.26 11.01 41.91
CA TRP A 20 10.47 10.37 41.37
C TRP A 20 10.39 10.15 39.85
N GLY A 21 9.22 9.79 39.32
CA GLY A 21 9.04 9.52 37.89
C GLY A 21 9.29 10.75 37.00
N ILE A 22 8.79 11.91 37.43
CA ILE A 22 8.96 13.16 36.68
C ILE A 22 10.42 13.61 36.74
N SER A 23 11.02 13.58 37.94
CA SER A 23 12.43 13.97 38.12
C SER A 23 13.37 13.05 37.34
N ALA A 24 13.14 11.73 37.38
CA ALA A 24 13.92 10.76 36.61
C ALA A 24 13.75 10.95 35.10
N SER A 25 12.53 11.23 34.63
CA SER A 25 12.26 11.54 33.23
C SER A 25 12.99 12.80 32.79
N VAL A 26 12.91 13.90 33.56
CA VAL A 26 13.60 15.15 33.23
C VAL A 26 15.11 14.94 33.18
N VAL A 27 15.69 14.23 34.14
CA VAL A 27 17.13 13.91 34.15
C VAL A 27 17.51 13.08 32.91
N LEU A 28 16.73 12.06 32.55
CA LEU A 28 16.98 11.23 31.37
C LEU A 28 16.94 12.06 30.07
N HIS A 29 15.94 12.94 29.93
CA HIS A 29 15.81 13.81 28.76
C HIS A 29 16.97 14.81 28.69
N MET A 30 17.39 15.38 29.82
CA MET A 30 18.55 16.30 29.87
C MET A 30 19.86 15.58 29.54
N MET A 31 20.07 14.35 30.02
CA MET A 31 21.22 13.51 29.63
C MET A 31 21.22 13.21 28.13
N LEU A 32 20.06 12.86 27.56
CA LEU A 32 19.94 12.57 26.14
C LEU A 32 20.22 13.83 25.30
N ALA A 33 19.67 14.98 25.69
CA ALA A 33 19.93 16.25 25.02
C ALA A 33 21.41 16.66 25.07
N ALA A 34 22.06 16.49 26.22
CA ALA A 34 23.49 16.72 26.35
C ALA A 34 24.29 15.77 25.45
N MET A 35 23.97 14.47 25.48
CA MET A 35 24.63 13.47 24.63
C MET A 35 24.49 13.80 23.14
N LEU A 36 23.32 14.25 22.70
CA LEU A 36 23.09 14.68 21.31
C LEU A 36 23.85 15.97 20.96
N ALA A 37 23.99 16.92 21.88
CA ALA A 37 24.74 18.15 21.66
C ALA A 37 26.26 17.93 21.62
N LEU A 38 26.76 16.95 22.39
CA LEU A 38 28.17 16.54 22.42
C LEU A 38 28.54 15.60 21.26
N MET A 39 27.56 14.98 20.58
CA MET A 39 27.83 14.14 19.42
C MET A 39 28.39 14.97 18.26
N PRO A 40 29.53 14.56 17.65
CA PRO A 40 30.07 15.25 16.49
C PRO A 40 29.04 15.18 15.36
N VAL A 41 28.67 16.35 14.81
CA VAL A 41 27.71 16.43 13.70
C VAL A 41 28.22 15.55 12.57
N PRO A 42 27.48 14.49 12.16
CA PRO A 42 27.91 13.67 11.05
C PRO A 42 28.03 14.58 9.83
N LYS A 43 29.19 14.53 9.16
CA LYS A 43 29.36 15.22 7.88
C LYS A 43 28.20 14.79 7.01
N ARG A 44 27.38 15.74 6.55
CA ARG A 44 26.29 15.45 5.63
C ARG A 44 26.88 14.56 4.55
N PRO A 45 26.37 13.33 4.34
CA PRO A 45 26.79 12.56 3.20
C PRO A 45 26.61 13.51 2.02
N LYS A 46 27.68 13.74 1.25
CA LYS A 46 27.54 14.43 -0.04
C LYS A 46 26.34 13.75 -0.66
N ARG A 47 25.25 14.50 -0.90
CA ARG A 47 24.13 13.94 -1.66
C ARG A 47 24.82 13.30 -2.85
N LEU A 48 24.75 11.98 -2.96
CA LEU A 48 25.12 11.31 -4.18
C LEU A 48 24.32 12.11 -5.21
N ARG A 49 25.01 12.82 -6.10
CA ARG A 49 24.33 13.54 -7.17
C ARG A 49 23.43 12.47 -7.78
N GLU A 50 22.12 12.64 -7.62
CA GLU A 50 21.18 11.83 -8.36
C GLU A 50 21.58 12.07 -9.80
N GLU A 51 22.14 11.04 -10.43
CA GLU A 51 22.54 11.11 -11.82
C GLU A 51 21.22 11.33 -12.56
N PRO A 52 21.03 12.49 -13.20
CA PRO A 52 19.76 12.79 -13.83
C PRO A 52 19.53 11.72 -14.88
N VAL A 53 18.47 10.92 -14.69
CA VAL A 53 17.99 10.01 -15.72
C VAL A 53 17.61 10.91 -16.89
N SER A 54 18.43 10.91 -17.92
CA SER A 54 18.17 11.59 -19.18
C SER A 54 17.01 10.88 -19.88
N VAL A 55 15.78 11.27 -19.52
CA VAL A 55 14.58 10.91 -20.26
C VAL A 55 14.48 11.89 -21.42
N GLU A 56 14.77 11.42 -22.63
CA GLU A 56 14.56 12.18 -23.85
C GLU A 56 13.06 12.23 -24.12
N ILE A 57 12.44 13.35 -23.74
CA ILE A 57 11.02 13.60 -24.02
C ILE A 57 10.95 13.98 -25.49
N LEU A 58 10.44 13.04 -26.31
CA LEU A 58 10.21 13.27 -27.72
C LEU A 58 9.25 14.46 -27.91
N THR A 59 9.59 15.36 -28.84
CA THR A 59 8.72 16.49 -29.17
C THR A 59 7.45 16.00 -29.88
N PRO A 60 6.34 16.77 -29.84
CA PRO A 60 5.11 16.41 -30.55
C PRO A 60 5.31 16.11 -32.04
N GLU A 61 6.29 16.77 -32.69
CA GLU A 61 6.62 16.53 -34.09
C GLU A 61 7.37 15.20 -34.31
N GLN A 62 8.22 14.79 -33.36
CA GLN A 62 8.89 13.49 -33.39
C GLN A 62 7.90 12.33 -33.15
N LEU A 63 6.83 12.57 -32.40
CA LEU A 63 5.71 11.63 -32.26
C LEU A 63 4.85 11.52 -33.53
N GLN A 64 4.87 12.53 -34.40
CA GLN A 64 4.02 12.62 -35.59
C GLN A 64 4.73 12.31 -36.91
N ALA A 65 6.07 12.19 -36.91
CA ALA A 65 6.82 11.83 -38.11
C ALA A 65 6.62 10.35 -38.47
N PRO A 66 6.15 10.01 -39.69
CA PRO A 66 6.11 8.63 -40.15
C PRO A 66 7.54 8.13 -40.39
N GLY A 67 7.94 7.12 -39.63
CA GLY A 67 9.15 6.27 -39.76
C GLY A 67 10.22 6.71 -40.77
N GLY A 68 11.25 7.41 -40.27
CA GLY A 68 12.48 7.66 -41.02
C GLY A 68 13.69 7.50 -40.10
N ALA A 69 14.16 6.27 -39.91
CA ALA A 69 15.39 6.01 -39.17
C ALA A 69 16.58 6.64 -39.91
N LYS A 70 17.26 7.61 -39.28
CA LYS A 70 18.54 8.12 -39.75
C LYS A 70 19.62 7.04 -39.50
N PRO A 71 20.45 6.65 -40.48
CA PRO A 71 21.47 5.61 -40.27
C PRO A 71 22.53 6.10 -39.28
N ALA A 72 22.75 5.33 -38.20
CA ALA A 72 23.87 5.53 -37.30
C ALA A 72 25.19 5.01 -37.94
N PRO A 73 26.36 5.60 -37.66
CA PRO A 73 27.65 5.11 -38.15
C PRO A 73 27.94 3.70 -37.62
N ALA A 74 28.42 2.81 -38.50
CA ALA A 74 28.70 1.42 -38.17
C ALA A 74 29.86 1.29 -37.17
N ALA A 75 29.56 0.85 -35.95
CA ALA A 75 30.55 0.32 -35.02
C ALA A 75 30.98 -1.10 -35.45
N PRO A 76 32.20 -1.57 -35.09
CA PRO A 76 32.65 -2.91 -35.46
C PRO A 76 31.77 -3.97 -34.79
N VAL A 77 31.21 -4.87 -35.59
CA VAL A 77 30.40 -5.99 -35.12
C VAL A 77 31.33 -7.01 -34.45
N ALA A 78 31.36 -7.01 -33.12
CA ALA A 78 31.86 -8.15 -32.36
C ALA A 78 30.93 -9.35 -32.59
N PRO A 79 31.46 -10.60 -32.64
CA PRO A 79 30.61 -11.77 -32.82
C PRO A 79 29.66 -11.91 -31.63
N VAL A 80 28.37 -11.90 -31.92
CA VAL A 80 27.28 -12.12 -30.97
C VAL A 80 27.40 -13.54 -30.44
N PRO A 81 27.63 -13.78 -29.13
CA PRO A 81 27.46 -15.11 -28.58
C PRO A 81 25.97 -15.50 -28.69
N SER A 82 25.72 -16.74 -29.13
CA SER A 82 24.42 -17.38 -29.21
C SER A 82 23.54 -17.11 -27.98
N PRO A 83 22.20 -17.03 -28.15
CA PRO A 83 21.31 -16.58 -27.10
C PRO A 83 21.42 -17.48 -25.88
N VAL A 84 21.89 -16.90 -24.79
CA VAL A 84 21.76 -17.48 -23.45
C VAL A 84 20.28 -17.73 -23.22
N ALA A 85 20.00 -18.98 -22.86
CA ALA A 85 18.69 -19.53 -22.57
C ALA A 85 17.76 -18.51 -21.89
N ALA A 86 16.53 -18.43 -22.41
CA ALA A 86 15.43 -17.76 -21.77
C ALA A 86 15.42 -18.09 -20.27
N ALA A 87 15.51 -17.05 -19.44
CA ALA A 87 15.05 -17.16 -18.07
C ALA A 87 13.63 -17.75 -18.11
N PRO A 88 13.28 -18.72 -17.24
CA PRO A 88 12.00 -19.39 -17.35
C PRO A 88 10.91 -18.35 -17.11
N ALA A 89 10.18 -18.03 -18.17
CA ALA A 89 8.86 -17.48 -18.04
C ALA A 89 8.10 -18.46 -17.13
N HIS A 90 7.66 -18.00 -15.97
CA HIS A 90 6.57 -18.68 -15.29
C HIS A 90 5.36 -18.52 -16.20
N GLU A 91 5.22 -19.49 -17.10
CA GLU A 91 4.05 -19.71 -17.92
C GLU A 91 2.93 -20.03 -16.93
N ALA A 92 2.19 -18.99 -16.52
CA ALA A 92 0.89 -19.20 -15.90
C ALA A 92 0.10 -20.06 -16.90
N PRO A 93 -0.47 -21.21 -16.50
CA PRO A 93 -1.19 -22.06 -17.43
C PRO A 93 -2.34 -21.25 -17.99
N SER A 94 -2.25 -20.94 -19.29
CA SER A 94 -3.36 -20.45 -20.10
C SER A 94 -4.32 -21.61 -20.29
N SER A 95 -5.07 -21.93 -19.24
CA SER A 95 -6.30 -22.66 -19.39
C SER A 95 -7.37 -21.65 -19.73
N ALA A 96 -7.88 -21.71 -20.97
CA ALA A 96 -9.15 -21.12 -21.36
C ALA A 96 -10.28 -21.82 -20.58
N VAL A 97 -10.32 -21.55 -19.28
CA VAL A 97 -11.44 -21.85 -18.39
C VAL A 97 -12.35 -20.62 -18.52
N ALA A 98 -13.62 -20.85 -18.87
CA ALA A 98 -14.64 -19.81 -18.74
C ALA A 98 -14.45 -19.11 -17.39
N PRO A 99 -14.44 -17.75 -17.32
CA PRO A 99 -14.06 -17.06 -16.10
C PRO A 99 -14.84 -17.67 -14.92
N PRO A 100 -14.17 -18.10 -13.84
CA PRO A 100 -14.90 -18.56 -12.67
C PRO A 100 -15.90 -17.48 -12.29
N ALA A 101 -17.14 -17.88 -12.02
CA ALA A 101 -18.21 -16.95 -11.69
C ALA A 101 -17.72 -15.99 -10.60
N MET A 102 -17.79 -14.68 -10.85
CA MET A 102 -17.41 -13.68 -9.86
C MET A 102 -18.26 -13.89 -8.61
N ILE A 103 -17.60 -14.03 -7.47
CA ILE A 103 -18.29 -14.04 -6.19
C ILE A 103 -18.93 -12.67 -6.02
N ARG A 104 -20.24 -12.64 -5.74
CA ARG A 104 -21.00 -11.41 -5.56
C ARG A 104 -21.31 -11.21 -4.08
N PRO A 105 -20.54 -10.37 -3.36
CA PRO A 105 -20.87 -10.03 -1.98
C PRO A 105 -22.23 -9.36 -1.89
N THR A 106 -22.97 -9.63 -0.81
CA THR A 106 -24.28 -9.04 -0.55
C THR A 106 -24.20 -7.76 0.28
N GLU A 107 -23.06 -7.49 0.91
CA GLU A 107 -22.83 -6.32 1.76
C GLU A 107 -21.41 -5.78 1.52
N MET A 108 -21.25 -4.46 1.66
CA MET A 108 -19.93 -3.84 1.78
C MET A 108 -19.37 -4.02 3.19
N LEU A 109 -18.11 -4.41 3.30
CA LEU A 109 -17.42 -4.65 4.57
C LEU A 109 -16.52 -3.50 4.99
N SER A 110 -16.03 -2.71 4.03
CA SER A 110 -15.12 -1.57 4.24
C SER A 110 -15.68 -0.53 5.21
N ALA A 111 -17.00 -0.35 5.27
CA ALA A 111 -17.64 0.54 6.23
C ALA A 111 -17.32 0.16 7.69
N ARG A 112 -17.30 -1.14 8.00
CA ARG A 112 -16.96 -1.63 9.36
C ARG A 112 -15.47 -1.39 9.66
N THR A 113 -14.60 -1.62 8.68
CA THR A 113 -13.16 -1.37 8.80
C THR A 113 -12.85 0.11 9.01
N LEU A 114 -13.54 1.00 8.31
CA LEU A 114 -13.40 2.44 8.49
C LEU A 114 -14.01 2.95 9.80
N ALA A 115 -15.07 2.31 10.30
CA ALA A 115 -15.68 2.65 11.59
C ALA A 115 -14.77 2.36 12.80
N ASP A 116 -13.77 1.48 12.66
CA ASP A 116 -12.80 1.20 13.72
C ASP A 116 -12.07 2.49 14.16
N PRO A 117 -11.94 2.77 15.47
CA PRO A 117 -11.21 3.93 15.97
C PRO A 117 -9.74 4.02 15.50
N ARG A 118 -9.11 2.89 15.18
CA ARG A 118 -7.74 2.83 14.64
C ARG A 118 -7.66 3.35 13.21
N SER A 119 -8.78 3.34 12.47
CA SER A 119 -8.89 3.83 11.09
C SER A 119 -9.18 5.33 10.99
N ARG A 120 -9.10 6.10 12.09
CA ARG A 120 -9.36 7.56 12.09
C ARG A 120 -8.53 8.32 11.06
N GLN A 121 -7.23 8.02 10.98
CA GLN A 121 -6.35 8.67 10.01
C GLN A 121 -6.74 8.31 8.57
N ALA A 122 -6.98 7.02 8.29
CA ALA A 122 -7.41 6.58 6.95
C ALA A 122 -8.72 7.26 6.51
N ARG A 123 -9.69 7.42 7.42
CA ARG A 123 -10.93 8.18 7.14
C ARG A 123 -10.65 9.65 6.83
N ALA A 124 -9.75 10.29 7.58
CA ALA A 124 -9.38 11.68 7.34
C ALA A 124 -8.69 11.85 5.99
N GLU A 125 -7.76 10.95 5.64
CA GLU A 125 -7.05 10.94 4.35
C GLU A 125 -8.01 10.73 3.18
N LEU A 126 -8.91 9.74 3.26
CA LEU A 126 -9.93 9.48 2.23
C LEU A 126 -10.78 10.73 1.94
N ALA A 127 -11.10 11.52 2.97
CA ALA A 127 -11.87 12.75 2.80
C ALA A 127 -11.12 13.83 1.99
N THR A 128 -9.79 13.77 1.92
CA THR A 128 -8.96 14.72 1.15
C THR A 128 -8.79 14.34 -0.32
N PHE A 129 -9.04 13.07 -0.67
CA PHE A 129 -8.86 12.59 -2.04
C PHE A 129 -9.91 13.16 -2.98
N ALA A 130 -9.53 13.33 -4.25
CA ALA A 130 -10.47 13.60 -5.34
C ALA A 130 -11.53 12.49 -5.41
N SER A 131 -12.70 12.79 -6.00
CA SER A 131 -13.84 11.86 -6.01
C SER A 131 -13.45 10.47 -6.51
N ASP A 132 -12.86 10.39 -7.70
CA ASP A 132 -12.49 9.14 -8.35
C ASP A 132 -11.43 8.37 -7.55
N GLU A 133 -10.40 9.07 -7.06
CA GLU A 133 -9.37 8.47 -6.21
C GLU A 133 -9.96 7.93 -4.90
N ARG A 134 -10.86 8.68 -4.25
CA ARG A 134 -11.57 8.20 -3.05
C ARG A 134 -12.35 6.92 -3.34
N MET A 135 -13.04 6.86 -4.48
CA MET A 135 -13.77 5.67 -4.89
C MET A 135 -12.84 4.48 -5.10
N VAL A 136 -11.72 4.66 -5.81
CA VAL A 136 -10.71 3.62 -6.03
C VAL A 136 -10.19 3.07 -4.70
N GLN A 137 -9.89 3.95 -3.76
CA GLN A 137 -9.34 3.57 -2.45
C GLN A 137 -10.36 2.83 -1.58
N LEU A 138 -11.62 3.24 -1.61
CA LEU A 138 -12.72 2.51 -0.97
C LEU A 138 -12.90 1.12 -1.58
N CYS A 139 -12.88 1.00 -2.91
CA CYS A 139 -13.00 -0.28 -3.60
C CYS A 139 -11.80 -1.21 -3.35
N ASN A 140 -10.59 -0.66 -3.22
CA ASN A 140 -9.40 -1.44 -2.83
C ASN A 140 -9.53 -1.97 -1.40
N LEU A 141 -10.00 -1.14 -0.46
CA LEU A 141 -10.25 -1.56 0.91
C LEU A 141 -11.34 -2.65 0.99
N GLU A 142 -12.43 -2.44 0.25
CA GLU A 142 -13.53 -3.40 0.13
C GLU A 142 -13.03 -4.75 -0.41
N ALA A 143 -12.24 -4.75 -1.48
CA ALA A 143 -11.67 -5.96 -2.04
C ALA A 143 -10.83 -6.73 -1.01
N MET A 144 -10.01 -6.03 -0.22
CA MET A 144 -9.23 -6.68 0.86
C MET A 144 -10.14 -7.31 1.93
N ASP A 145 -11.21 -6.63 2.34
CA ASP A 145 -12.13 -7.16 3.34
C ASP A 145 -12.93 -8.37 2.82
N GLN A 146 -13.36 -8.32 1.57
CA GLN A 146 -14.07 -9.44 0.93
C GLN A 146 -13.16 -10.66 0.78
N ILE A 147 -11.89 -10.48 0.39
CA ILE A 147 -10.93 -11.59 0.28
C ILE A 147 -10.69 -12.23 1.65
N ARG A 148 -10.52 -11.41 2.72
CA ARG A 148 -10.40 -11.92 4.10
C ARG A 148 -11.61 -12.76 4.51
N LYS A 149 -12.82 -12.29 4.20
CA LYS A 149 -14.07 -13.00 4.54
C LYS A 149 -14.25 -14.27 3.74
N TRP A 150 -13.91 -14.26 2.45
CA TRP A 150 -14.06 -15.41 1.56
C TRP A 150 -13.10 -16.54 1.90
N ARG A 151 -11.83 -16.21 2.20
CA ARG A 151 -10.74 -17.17 2.34
C ARG A 151 -9.78 -16.74 3.45
N ALA A 152 -9.97 -17.31 4.63
CA ALA A 152 -9.23 -16.97 5.85
C ALA A 152 -7.72 -17.26 5.78
N ASP A 153 -7.27 -18.06 4.80
CA ASP A 153 -5.86 -18.29 4.52
C ASP A 153 -5.15 -17.05 3.93
N PHE A 154 -5.88 -16.18 3.22
CA PHE A 154 -5.34 -14.92 2.73
C PHE A 154 -5.24 -13.87 3.83
N GLN A 155 -4.14 -13.11 3.80
CA GLN A 155 -3.93 -11.89 4.59
C GLN A 155 -3.62 -10.75 3.61
N PRO A 156 -4.65 -10.14 2.98
CA PRO A 156 -4.47 -9.07 2.01
C PRO A 156 -3.81 -7.84 2.68
N GLU A 157 -2.62 -7.51 2.21
CA GLU A 157 -1.79 -6.40 2.69
C GLU A 157 -1.92 -5.17 1.77
N ARG A 158 -2.25 -5.42 0.49
CA ARG A 158 -2.31 -4.40 -0.56
C ARG A 158 -3.17 -4.89 -1.72
N VAL A 159 -3.89 -3.97 -2.35
CA VAL A 159 -4.56 -4.13 -3.65
C VAL A 159 -4.05 -3.03 -4.55
N VAL A 160 -3.69 -3.36 -5.79
CA VAL A 160 -3.25 -2.43 -6.83
C VAL A 160 -4.21 -2.59 -8.01
N PRO A 161 -5.06 -1.59 -8.30
CA PRO A 161 -6.13 -1.71 -9.29
C PRO A 161 -5.60 -1.76 -10.73
N TYR A 162 -4.48 -1.10 -11.01
CA TYR A 162 -3.78 -1.07 -12.29
C TYR A 162 -2.65 -2.11 -12.41
N GLY A 163 -2.82 -3.31 -11.84
CA GLY A 163 -1.78 -4.35 -11.86
C GLY A 163 -1.38 -4.81 -13.27
N THR A 164 -2.36 -5.10 -14.13
CA THR A 164 -2.15 -5.53 -15.53
C THR A 164 -3.00 -4.76 -16.56
N SER A 165 -3.95 -3.94 -16.10
CA SER A 165 -4.77 -3.05 -16.94
C SER A 165 -5.37 -1.94 -16.09
N GLU A 166 -5.59 -0.77 -16.65
CA GLU A 166 -6.29 0.35 -15.98
C GLU A 166 -7.73 -0.01 -15.60
N GLU A 167 -8.18 0.50 -14.46
CA GLU A 167 -9.58 0.49 -14.06
C GLU A 167 -10.43 1.45 -14.90
N LYS A 168 -11.72 1.13 -15.05
CA LYS A 168 -12.71 1.99 -15.69
C LYS A 168 -13.68 2.50 -14.65
N ILE A 169 -13.85 3.82 -14.59
CA ILE A 169 -14.81 4.49 -13.70
C ILE A 169 -16.00 4.95 -14.54
N SER A 170 -17.21 4.62 -14.10
CA SER A 170 -18.46 5.01 -14.74
C SER A 170 -19.50 5.34 -13.68
N GLY A 171 -19.76 6.63 -13.48
CA GLY A 171 -20.65 7.10 -12.40
C GLY A 171 -20.08 6.69 -11.05
N THR A 172 -20.81 5.87 -10.31
CA THR A 172 -20.38 5.35 -9.00
C THR A 172 -19.81 3.93 -9.05
N SER A 173 -19.58 3.39 -10.26
CA SER A 173 -19.04 2.06 -10.46
C SER A 173 -17.59 2.08 -10.95
N ILE A 174 -16.78 1.18 -10.41
CA ILE A 174 -15.41 0.89 -10.83
C ILE A 174 -15.34 -0.55 -11.31
N THR A 175 -14.86 -0.75 -12.54
CA THR A 175 -14.53 -2.06 -13.08
C THR A 175 -13.03 -2.17 -13.27
N ALA A 176 -12.39 -3.10 -12.57
CA ALA A 176 -10.96 -3.32 -12.63
C ALA A 176 -10.67 -4.78 -13.00
N ASN A 177 -10.13 -4.98 -14.21
CA ASN A 177 -9.89 -6.31 -14.79
C ASN A 177 -8.44 -6.79 -14.65
N GLY A 178 -7.56 -5.92 -14.16
CA GLY A 178 -6.13 -6.19 -14.04
C GLY A 178 -5.62 -5.96 -12.62
N VAL A 179 -6.44 -6.26 -11.61
CA VAL A 179 -6.08 -5.99 -10.22
C VAL A 179 -5.06 -7.01 -9.75
N ALA A 180 -4.09 -6.58 -8.95
CA ALA A 180 -3.22 -7.47 -8.20
C ALA A 180 -3.41 -7.22 -6.70
N PHE A 181 -3.57 -8.29 -5.92
CA PHE A 181 -3.48 -8.18 -4.47
C PHE A 181 -2.31 -8.97 -3.92
N ARG A 182 -1.75 -8.49 -2.82
CA ARG A 182 -0.63 -9.11 -2.13
C ARG A 182 -1.10 -9.75 -0.84
N SER A 183 -0.73 -11.01 -0.63
CA SER A 183 -0.98 -11.74 0.60
C SER A 183 0.20 -12.62 0.96
N ARG A 184 0.72 -12.48 2.19
CA ARG A 184 1.89 -13.20 2.70
C ARG A 184 3.10 -13.09 1.77
N ARG A 185 3.34 -11.88 1.24
CA ARG A 185 4.41 -11.55 0.26
C ARG A 185 4.23 -12.11 -1.15
N ASN A 186 3.15 -12.84 -1.44
CA ASN A 186 2.85 -13.34 -2.78
C ASN A 186 1.81 -12.47 -3.47
N TRP A 187 1.93 -12.33 -4.79
CA TRP A 187 1.00 -11.59 -5.63
C TRP A 187 0.01 -12.54 -6.29
N TYR A 188 -1.25 -12.10 -6.36
CA TYR A 188 -2.36 -12.84 -6.94
C TYR A 188 -3.15 -11.94 -7.86
N ALA A 189 -3.59 -12.49 -8.99
CA ALA A 189 -4.49 -11.81 -9.90
C ALA A 189 -5.89 -11.72 -9.29
N LEU A 190 -6.54 -10.58 -9.50
CA LEU A 190 -7.90 -10.29 -9.10
C LEU A 190 -8.61 -9.52 -10.20
N LYS A 191 -9.92 -9.68 -10.27
CA LYS A 191 -10.82 -8.80 -11.01
C LYS A 191 -11.97 -8.45 -10.09
N PHE A 192 -12.42 -7.20 -10.11
CA PHE A 192 -13.62 -6.82 -9.38
C PHE A 192 -14.42 -5.78 -10.14
N THR A 193 -15.72 -5.77 -9.85
CA THR A 193 -16.60 -4.63 -10.07
C THR A 193 -17.08 -4.17 -8.70
N CYS A 194 -16.90 -2.88 -8.41
CA CYS A 194 -17.26 -2.24 -7.17
C CYS A 194 -18.25 -1.11 -7.49
N GLU A 195 -19.35 -1.04 -6.75
CA GLU A 195 -20.37 -0.02 -6.91
C GLU A 195 -20.56 0.66 -5.56
N LEU A 196 -20.43 1.98 -5.53
CA LEU A 196 -20.63 2.81 -4.35
C LEU A 196 -22.01 3.46 -4.47
N ALA A 197 -22.82 3.40 -3.41
CA ALA A 197 -24.17 3.96 -3.35
C ALA A 197 -24.23 5.14 -2.38
#